data_AF-A0A2Z2NUV9-F1
#
_entry.id   AF-A0A2Z2NUV9-F1
#
_cell.length_a   1.000
_cell.length_b   1.000
_cell.length_c   1.000
_cell.angle_alpha   90.00
_cell.angle_beta   90.00
_cell.angle_gamma   90.00
#
_symmetry.space_group_name_H-M   'P 1'
#
loop_
_entity.id
_entity.type
_entity.pdbx_description
1 polymer ?
#
loop_
_entity_poly.entity_id
_entity_poly.type
_entity_poly.pdbx_seq_one_letter_code
_entity_poly.pdbx_strand_id
1 'polypeptide(L)'
;MIVTTAIEPSPATLSVTDSLPTPRRLAGFSSGLMAATVSWALAGWSGFVLLSSLPYKFSGHPATQHIFSTIGEWLGTTVNADLGATFSAVGAKGVGTIELITAIVLLLPALFWLYSKAVRRSVGLSRSLFHAVGGIMATSLMAGAAFFHLFTPLGVQVVVEGVSDGGSLFRSALSVLIAGLLLVALNHQVLLKR
;
A
#
# COMPACT_ATOMS: atom_id res chain seq x y z
N MET A 1 -30.07 -12.89 -94.15
CA MET A 1 -30.62 -11.79 -93.34
C MET A 1 -31.62 -12.37 -92.34
N ILE A 2 -31.15 -12.83 -91.18
CA ILE A 2 -31.91 -12.93 -89.91
C ILE A 2 -30.88 -12.66 -88.81
N VAL A 3 -31.24 -11.74 -87.93
CA VAL A 3 -30.40 -11.03 -86.96
C VAL A 3 -30.23 -11.87 -85.69
N THR A 4 -28.99 -12.10 -85.26
CA THR A 4 -28.63 -12.61 -83.92
C THR A 4 -28.88 -11.51 -82.89
N THR A 5 -29.73 -11.76 -81.90
CA THR A 5 -29.89 -10.88 -80.73
C THR A 5 -29.03 -11.42 -79.58
N ALA A 6 -28.07 -10.61 -79.16
CA ALA A 6 -27.24 -10.84 -77.99
C ALA A 6 -28.07 -10.63 -76.72
N ILE A 7 -27.92 -11.55 -75.75
CA ILE A 7 -28.47 -11.43 -74.41
C ILE A 7 -27.47 -10.61 -73.59
N GLU A 8 -27.87 -9.42 -73.12
CA GLU A 8 -27.07 -8.64 -72.17
C GLU A 8 -27.20 -9.22 -70.75
N PRO A 9 -26.10 -9.34 -69.97
CA PRO A 9 -26.18 -9.72 -68.57
C PRO A 9 -26.62 -8.53 -67.70
N SER A 10 -27.48 -8.83 -66.72
CA SER A 10 -27.97 -7.88 -65.69
C SER A 10 -26.81 -7.19 -64.95
N PRO A 11 -26.90 -5.88 -64.66
CA PRO A 11 -25.88 -5.19 -63.89
C PRO A 11 -25.88 -5.70 -62.45
N ALA A 12 -24.72 -6.19 -61.99
CA ALA A 12 -24.50 -6.52 -60.59
C ALA A 12 -24.54 -5.23 -59.76
N THR A 13 -25.59 -5.05 -58.97
CA THR A 13 -25.62 -4.03 -57.91
C THR A 13 -24.61 -4.41 -56.83
N LEU A 14 -23.43 -3.80 -56.87
CA LEU A 14 -22.48 -3.80 -55.76
C LEU A 14 -23.11 -2.98 -54.62
N SER A 15 -23.70 -3.65 -53.63
CA SER A 15 -24.10 -3.00 -52.39
C SER A 15 -22.83 -2.58 -51.65
N VAL A 16 -22.53 -1.28 -51.69
CA VAL A 16 -21.50 -0.61 -50.89
C VAL A 16 -21.92 -0.64 -49.41
N THR A 17 -21.92 -1.84 -48.85
CA THR A 17 -21.95 -2.12 -47.43
C THR A 17 -20.81 -3.09 -47.14
N ASP A 18 -19.63 -2.80 -47.71
CA ASP A 18 -18.39 -3.33 -47.16
C ASP A 18 -18.30 -2.77 -45.74
N SER A 19 -18.59 -3.65 -44.79
CA SER A 19 -18.53 -3.39 -43.36
C SER A 19 -17.18 -2.78 -43.03
N LEU A 20 -17.19 -1.48 -42.72
CA LEU A 20 -16.02 -0.80 -42.16
C LEU A 20 -15.48 -1.68 -41.02
N PRO A 21 -14.19 -2.08 -41.04
CA PRO A 21 -13.62 -2.84 -39.96
C PRO A 21 -13.80 -2.05 -38.67
N THR A 22 -14.54 -2.63 -37.72
CA THR A 22 -14.73 -2.04 -36.38
C THR A 22 -13.37 -1.64 -35.83
N PRO A 23 -13.19 -0.37 -35.38
CA PRO A 23 -11.92 0.07 -34.84
C PRO A 23 -11.52 -0.87 -33.71
N ARG A 24 -10.40 -1.58 -33.88
CA ARG A 24 -9.83 -2.46 -32.88
C ARG A 24 -9.56 -1.59 -31.65
N ARG A 25 -10.41 -1.72 -30.62
CA ARG A 25 -10.27 -1.03 -29.34
C ARG A 25 -8.84 -1.29 -28.88
N LEU A 26 -7.98 -0.26 -28.91
CA LEU A 26 -6.63 -0.35 -28.40
C LEU A 26 -6.74 -0.92 -26.99
N ALA A 27 -5.96 -1.95 -26.70
CA ALA A 27 -5.98 -2.65 -25.43
C ALA A 27 -5.55 -1.70 -24.29
N GLY A 28 -6.46 -0.83 -23.86
CA GLY A 28 -6.30 -0.04 -22.65
C GLY A 28 -6.33 -0.99 -21.47
N PHE A 29 -5.36 -0.83 -20.56
CA PHE A 29 -5.37 -1.55 -19.29
C PHE A 29 -6.71 -1.38 -18.60
N SER A 30 -7.33 -2.48 -18.16
CA SER A 30 -8.53 -2.38 -17.33
C SER A 30 -8.17 -1.64 -16.03
N SER A 31 -9.05 -0.75 -15.57
CA SER A 31 -8.86 0.02 -14.33
C SER A 31 -8.51 -0.87 -13.12
N GLY A 32 -9.03 -2.11 -13.10
CA GLY A 32 -8.72 -3.11 -12.08
C GLY A 32 -7.28 -3.62 -12.12
N LEU A 33 -6.68 -3.80 -13.30
CA LEU A 33 -5.28 -4.23 -13.41
C LEU A 33 -4.33 -3.12 -12.93
N MET A 34 -4.62 -1.86 -13.26
CA MET A 34 -3.85 -0.72 -12.75
C MET A 34 -3.93 -0.63 -11.22
N ALA A 35 -5.13 -0.72 -10.65
CA ALA A 35 -5.33 -0.68 -9.19
C ALA A 35 -4.58 -1.81 -8.48
N ALA A 36 -4.56 -3.02 -9.05
CA ALA A 36 -3.83 -4.16 -8.50
C ALA A 36 -2.31 -3.92 -8.52
N THR A 37 -1.75 -3.46 -9.65
CA THR A 37 -0.31 -3.17 -9.79
C THR A 37 0.13 -2.08 -8.81
N VAL A 38 -0.63 -0.98 -8.71
CA VAL A 38 -0.32 0.10 -7.76
C VAL A 38 -0.43 -0.41 -6.33
N SER A 39 -1.44 -1.22 -6.00
CA SER A 39 -1.58 -1.80 -4.67
C SER A 39 -0.39 -2.69 -4.29
N TRP A 40 0.22 -3.41 -5.24
CA TRP A 40 1.44 -4.18 -4.97
C TRP A 40 2.64 -3.29 -4.68
N ALA A 41 2.83 -2.22 -5.47
CA ALA A 41 3.92 -1.28 -5.24
C ALA A 41 3.81 -0.61 -3.86
N LEU A 42 2.62 -0.14 -3.49
CA LEU A 42 2.37 0.50 -2.19
C LEU A 42 2.54 -0.46 -1.02
N ALA A 43 2.06 -1.71 -1.15
CA ALA A 43 2.24 -2.73 -0.11
C ALA A 43 3.72 -3.12 0.05
N GLY A 44 4.45 -3.25 -1.06
CA GLY A 44 5.89 -3.52 -1.05
C GLY A 44 6.69 -2.38 -0.40
N TRP A 45 6.43 -1.13 -0.78
CA TRP A 45 7.05 0.05 -0.17
C TRP A 45 6.79 0.13 1.34
N SER A 46 5.51 0.01 1.73
CA SER A 46 5.12 0.07 3.14
C SER A 46 5.75 -1.08 3.94
N GLY A 47 5.73 -2.29 3.40
CA GLY A 47 6.37 -3.46 4.01
C GLY A 47 7.88 -3.26 4.18
N PHE A 48 8.56 -2.72 3.17
CA PHE A 48 9.99 -2.39 3.25
C PHE A 48 10.28 -1.40 4.39
N VAL A 49 9.60 -0.24 4.43
CA VAL A 49 9.84 0.78 5.45
C VAL A 49 9.59 0.24 6.86
N LEU A 50 8.48 -0.48 7.06
CA LEU A 50 8.13 -1.07 8.35
C LEU A 50 9.19 -2.08 8.80
N LEU A 51 9.57 -3.02 7.94
CA LEU A 51 10.56 -4.06 8.25
C LEU A 51 11.96 -3.49 8.47
N SER A 52 12.38 -2.51 7.68
CA SER A 52 13.67 -1.83 7.84
C SER A 52 13.79 -1.09 9.17
N SER A 53 12.67 -0.72 9.80
CA SER A 53 12.66 -0.04 11.09
C SER A 53 12.77 -1.00 12.30
N LEU A 54 12.45 -2.28 12.13
CA LEU A 54 12.38 -3.26 13.24
C LEU A 54 13.71 -3.50 13.95
N PRO A 55 14.87 -3.62 13.26
CA PRO A 55 16.15 -3.82 13.93
C PRO A 55 16.42 -2.75 14.98
N TYR A 56 16.11 -1.48 14.69
CA TYR A 56 16.27 -0.37 15.61
C TYR A 56 15.39 -0.50 16.86
N LYS A 57 14.17 -1.05 16.71
CA LYS A 57 13.19 -1.18 17.81
C LYS A 57 13.45 -2.36 18.73
N PHE A 58 13.99 -3.45 18.20
CA PHE A 58 14.28 -4.67 18.97
C PHE A 58 15.72 -4.77 19.48
N SER A 59 16.67 -4.02 18.92
CA SER A 59 18.09 -4.03 19.36
C SER A 59 18.41 -3.07 20.51
N GLY A 60 17.51 -2.15 20.83
CA GLY A 60 17.78 -1.10 21.84
C GLY A 60 18.65 0.05 21.32
N HIS A 61 18.57 0.36 20.03
CA HIS A 61 19.34 1.43 19.40
C HIS A 61 19.14 2.79 20.11
N PRO A 62 20.22 3.60 20.34
CA PRO A 62 20.12 4.85 21.10
C PRO A 62 19.07 5.83 20.58
N ALA A 63 18.98 6.01 19.25
CA ALA A 63 17.97 6.87 18.65
C ALA A 63 16.53 6.41 18.94
N THR A 64 16.29 5.09 18.97
CA THR A 64 14.98 4.54 19.34
C THR A 64 14.69 4.84 20.80
N GLN A 65 15.65 4.63 21.70
CA GLN A 65 15.46 4.91 23.13
C GLN A 65 15.11 6.38 23.35
N HIS A 66 15.83 7.29 22.68
CA HIS A 66 15.55 8.72 22.74
C HIS A 66 14.12 9.07 22.27
N ILE A 67 13.65 8.50 21.16
CA ILE A 67 12.28 8.74 20.66
C ILE A 67 11.23 8.30 21.67
N PHE A 68 11.33 7.07 22.17
CA PHE A 68 10.32 6.50 23.06
C PHE A 68 10.40 7.06 24.49
N SER A 69 11.60 7.45 24.96
CA SER A 69 11.74 8.15 26.24
C SER A 69 11.15 9.57 26.16
N THR A 70 11.40 10.31 25.07
CA THR A 70 10.86 11.66 24.87
C THR A 70 9.33 11.66 24.84
N ILE A 71 8.73 10.73 24.09
CA ILE A 71 7.27 10.58 24.07
C ILE A 71 6.75 10.13 25.44
N GLY A 72 7.43 9.19 26.09
CA GLY A 72 6.99 8.69 27.40
C GLY A 72 7.10 9.73 28.52
N GLU A 73 8.10 10.60 28.51
CA GLU A 73 8.22 11.74 29.42
C GLU A 73 7.09 12.75 29.19
N TRP A 74 6.78 13.05 27.92
CA TRP A 74 5.64 13.88 27.57
C TRP A 74 4.32 13.25 28.05
N LEU A 75 4.10 11.95 27.82
CA LEU A 75 2.91 11.23 28.33
C LEU A 75 2.85 11.23 29.86
N GLY A 76 4.00 11.09 30.52
CA GLY A 76 4.12 11.09 31.97
C GLY A 76 3.69 12.41 32.61
N THR A 77 4.07 13.52 31.98
CA THR A 77 3.77 14.87 32.46
C THR A 77 2.40 15.39 32.02
N THR A 78 1.86 14.94 30.88
CA THR A 78 0.61 15.46 30.31
C THR A 78 -0.61 14.57 30.52
N VAL A 79 -0.43 13.26 30.62
CA VAL A 79 -1.53 12.29 30.68
C VAL A 79 -1.51 11.55 32.02
N ASN A 80 -0.45 10.77 32.28
CA ASN A 80 -0.33 9.95 33.47
C ASN A 80 1.11 9.41 33.61
N ALA A 81 1.68 9.51 34.81
CA ALA A 81 3.04 9.10 35.10
C ALA A 81 3.32 7.62 34.79
N ASP A 82 2.41 6.70 35.17
CA ASP A 82 2.57 5.26 34.95
C ASP A 82 2.49 4.89 33.47
N LEU A 83 1.60 5.55 32.71
CA LEU A 83 1.52 5.41 31.26
C LEU A 83 2.82 5.86 30.59
N GLY A 84 3.35 7.02 31.00
CA GLY A 84 4.62 7.54 30.51
C GLY A 84 5.78 6.58 30.77
N ALA A 85 5.93 6.12 32.01
CA ALA A 85 6.97 5.16 32.41
C ALA A 85 6.85 3.84 31.63
N THR A 86 5.64 3.32 31.47
CA THR A 86 5.39 2.10 30.69
C THR A 86 5.74 2.31 29.22
N PHE A 87 5.34 3.44 28.63
CA PHE A 87 5.63 3.74 27.23
C PHE A 87 7.13 3.89 26.97
N SER A 88 7.88 4.56 27.85
CA SER A 88 9.34 4.64 27.76
C SER A 88 9.99 3.26 27.84
N ALA A 89 9.47 2.35 28.69
CA ALA A 89 10.06 1.04 28.91
C ALA A 89 9.77 0.03 27.78
N VAL A 90 8.53 -0.02 27.28
CA VAL A 90 8.09 -1.08 26.35
C VAL A 90 7.54 -0.57 25.01
N GLY A 91 7.35 0.74 24.86
CA GLY A 91 6.73 1.35 23.68
C GLY A 91 7.44 0.99 22.39
N ALA A 92 8.77 0.99 22.38
CA ALA A 92 9.57 0.63 21.21
C ALA A 92 9.25 -0.78 20.70
N LYS A 93 9.24 -1.76 21.62
CA LYS A 93 8.94 -3.16 21.30
C LYS A 93 7.47 -3.33 20.91
N GLY A 94 6.55 -2.67 21.62
CA GLY A 94 5.12 -2.72 21.33
C GLY A 94 4.79 -2.22 19.92
N VAL A 95 5.30 -1.04 19.56
CA VAL A 95 5.16 -0.48 18.20
C VAL A 95 5.81 -1.38 17.17
N GLY A 96 7.04 -1.87 17.43
CA GLY A 96 7.73 -2.81 16.53
C GLY A 96 6.97 -4.10 16.28
N THR A 97 6.25 -4.64 17.27
CA THR A 97 5.39 -5.81 17.07
C THR A 97 4.21 -5.49 16.16
N ILE A 98 3.56 -4.33 16.34
CA ILE A 98 2.44 -3.91 15.49
C ILE A 98 2.92 -3.66 14.04
N GLU A 99 4.10 -3.07 13.86
CA GLU A 99 4.75 -2.90 12.56
C GLU A 99 5.01 -4.24 11.87
N LEU A 100 5.54 -5.23 12.61
CA LEU A 100 5.78 -6.56 12.09
C LEU A 100 4.48 -7.24 11.65
N ILE A 101 3.42 -7.19 12.47
CA ILE A 101 2.11 -7.75 12.12
C ILE A 101 1.56 -7.04 10.87
N THR A 102 1.66 -5.71 10.80
CA THR A 102 1.21 -4.92 9.65
C THR A 102 1.96 -5.30 8.38
N ALA A 103 3.28 -5.44 8.45
CA ALA A 103 4.11 -5.87 7.33
C ALA A 103 3.77 -7.30 6.87
N ILE A 104 3.52 -8.21 7.81
CA ILE A 104 3.04 -9.57 7.49
C ILE A 104 1.72 -9.48 6.73
N VAL A 105 0.72 -8.75 7.23
CA VAL A 105 -0.58 -8.62 6.57
C VAL A 105 -0.44 -8.06 5.15
N LEU A 106 0.39 -7.03 4.96
CA LEU A 106 0.63 -6.42 3.64
C LEU A 106 1.33 -7.38 2.66
N LEU A 107 2.29 -8.18 3.13
CA LEU A 107 3.13 -9.02 2.28
C LEU A 107 2.67 -10.48 2.20
N LEU A 108 1.70 -10.90 3.01
CA LEU A 108 1.19 -12.27 3.03
C LEU A 108 0.67 -12.73 1.65
N PRO A 109 -0.07 -11.90 0.87
CA PRO A 109 -0.47 -12.29 -0.48
C PRO A 109 0.73 -12.61 -1.38
N ALA A 110 1.88 -11.95 -1.20
CA ALA A 110 3.09 -12.19 -1.99
C ALA A 110 3.70 -13.56 -1.67
N LEU A 111 3.75 -13.89 -0.37
CA LEU A 111 4.22 -15.19 0.10
C LEU A 111 3.33 -16.33 -0.41
N PHE A 112 2.01 -16.16 -0.33
CA PHE A 112 1.07 -17.16 -0.86
C PHE A 112 1.12 -17.28 -2.37
N TRP A 113 1.29 -16.17 -3.09
CA TRP A 113 1.51 -16.20 -4.54
C TRP A 113 2.77 -17.00 -4.89
N LEU A 114 3.88 -16.78 -4.18
CA LEU A 114 5.11 -17.54 -4.38
C LEU A 114 4.93 -19.04 -4.05
N TYR A 115 4.26 -19.37 -2.95
CA TYR A 115 3.96 -20.74 -2.56
C TYR A 115 3.04 -21.46 -3.58
N SER A 116 2.01 -20.77 -4.08
CA SER A 116 1.09 -21.32 -5.08
C SER A 116 1.80 -21.71 -6.38
N LYS A 117 2.84 -20.96 -6.78
CA LYS A 117 3.71 -21.31 -7.91
C LYS A 117 4.56 -22.55 -7.64
N ALA A 118 5.09 -22.68 -6.42
CA ALA A 118 5.90 -23.83 -6.03
C ALA A 118 5.08 -25.14 -5.98
N VAL A 119 3.85 -25.08 -5.46
CA VAL A 119 2.99 -26.26 -5.25
C VAL A 119 2.00 -26.49 -6.40
N ARG A 120 1.96 -25.60 -7.41
CA ARG A 120 1.00 -25.62 -8.54
C ARG A 120 -0.47 -25.73 -8.10
N ARG A 121 -0.80 -25.23 -6.91
CA ARG A 121 -2.15 -25.22 -6.35
C ARG A 121 -2.59 -23.79 -6.09
N SER A 122 -3.77 -23.44 -6.57
CA SER A 122 -4.39 -22.15 -6.28
C SER A 122 -4.78 -22.08 -4.80
N VAL A 123 -4.30 -21.04 -4.10
CA VAL A 123 -4.69 -20.74 -2.73
C VAL A 123 -5.58 -19.50 -2.75
N GLY A 124 -6.77 -19.58 -2.15
CA GLY A 124 -7.82 -18.57 -2.25
C GLY A 124 -7.64 -17.30 -1.42
N LEU A 125 -6.40 -16.80 -1.22
CA LEU A 125 -6.19 -15.54 -0.51
C LEU A 125 -6.60 -14.33 -1.36
N SER A 126 -7.49 -13.51 -0.82
CA SER A 126 -7.92 -12.26 -1.47
C SER A 126 -6.89 -11.15 -1.27
N ARG A 127 -6.02 -10.92 -2.28
CA ARG A 127 -5.04 -9.81 -2.27
C ARG A 127 -5.67 -8.47 -1.87
N SER A 128 -6.85 -8.14 -2.44
CA SER A 128 -7.50 -6.87 -2.18
C SER A 128 -7.91 -6.72 -0.72
N LEU A 129 -8.36 -7.79 -0.06
CA LEU A 129 -8.69 -7.77 1.37
C LEU A 129 -7.46 -7.50 2.22
N PHE A 130 -6.37 -8.24 2.01
CA PHE A 130 -5.13 -8.06 2.76
C PHE A 130 -4.53 -6.67 2.57
N HIS A 131 -4.57 -6.13 1.33
CA HIS A 131 -4.08 -4.79 1.05
C HIS A 131 -4.98 -3.71 1.66
N ALA A 132 -6.29 -3.92 1.71
CA ALA A 132 -7.22 -3.00 2.39
C ALA A 132 -6.99 -3.01 3.92
N VAL A 133 -6.94 -4.19 4.54
CA VAL A 133 -6.73 -4.34 5.99
C VAL A 133 -5.35 -3.86 6.39
N GLY A 134 -4.30 -4.28 5.69
CA GLY A 134 -2.93 -3.82 5.91
C GLY A 134 -2.79 -2.31 5.68
N GLY A 135 -3.53 -1.75 4.71
CA GLY A 135 -3.61 -0.31 4.49
C GLY A 135 -4.23 0.45 5.66
N ILE A 136 -5.31 -0.07 6.25
CA ILE A 136 -5.91 0.50 7.48
C ILE A 136 -4.89 0.45 8.63
N MET A 137 -4.25 -0.69 8.85
CA MET A 137 -3.25 -0.85 9.91
C MET A 137 -2.08 0.11 9.75
N ALA A 138 -1.50 0.18 8.54
CA ALA A 138 -0.40 1.09 8.23
C ALA A 138 -0.81 2.56 8.40
N THR A 139 -2.02 2.93 7.97
CA THR A 139 -2.56 4.28 8.14
C THR A 139 -2.66 4.63 9.62
N SER A 140 -3.29 3.78 10.44
CA SER A 140 -3.47 4.02 11.87
C SER A 140 -2.14 4.15 12.59
N LEU A 141 -1.18 3.28 12.29
CA LEU A 141 0.13 3.30 12.91
C LEU A 141 0.92 4.57 12.56
N MET A 142 0.98 4.91 11.27
CA MET A 142 1.73 6.08 10.81
C MET A 142 1.04 7.40 11.17
N ALA A 143 -0.29 7.42 11.30
CA ALA A 143 -1.01 8.56 11.85
C ALA A 143 -0.59 8.81 13.31
N GLY A 144 -0.43 7.74 14.11
CA GLY A 144 0.12 7.84 15.46
C GLY A 144 1.55 8.39 15.47
N ALA A 145 2.43 7.87 14.59
CA ALA A 145 3.80 8.38 14.47
C ALA A 145 3.83 9.87 14.07
N ALA A 146 3.06 10.25 13.05
CA ALA A 146 2.95 11.64 12.60
C ALA A 146 2.39 12.55 13.70
N PHE A 147 1.39 12.08 14.46
CA PHE A 147 0.86 12.81 15.61
C PHE A 147 1.96 13.11 16.64
N PHE A 148 2.76 12.11 17.03
CA PHE A 148 3.82 12.34 18.02
C PHE A 148 4.90 13.30 17.51
N HIS A 149 5.25 13.26 16.23
CA HIS A 149 6.15 14.26 15.65
C HIS A 149 5.60 15.70 15.67
N LEU A 150 4.28 15.87 15.49
CA LEU A 150 3.66 17.20 15.34
C LEU A 150 3.20 17.82 16.66
N PHE A 151 2.80 16.99 17.63
CA PHE A 151 2.11 17.44 18.84
C PHE A 151 2.88 17.14 20.13
N THR A 152 4.11 16.64 20.04
CA THR A 152 4.98 16.42 21.21
C THR A 152 6.36 17.03 21.01
N PRO A 153 7.19 17.13 22.08
CA PRO A 153 8.56 17.63 21.99
C PRO A 153 9.49 16.84 21.07
N LEU A 154 9.05 15.69 20.54
CA LEU A 154 9.81 14.93 19.55
C LEU A 154 10.14 15.75 18.30
N GLY A 155 9.18 16.54 17.80
CA GLY A 155 9.34 17.38 16.62
C GLY A 155 9.51 16.61 15.30
N VAL A 156 9.48 17.31 14.17
CA VAL A 156 9.68 16.72 12.83
C VAL A 156 11.10 16.21 12.63
N GLN A 157 12.09 16.92 13.18
CA GLN A 157 13.49 16.52 13.17
C GLN A 157 13.84 15.92 14.52
N VAL A 158 14.30 14.68 14.52
CA VAL A 158 14.76 14.00 15.72
C VAL A 158 16.25 14.26 15.87
N VAL A 159 16.64 14.87 16.99
CA VAL A 159 18.03 15.24 17.28
C VAL A 159 18.55 14.35 18.39
N VAL A 160 19.50 13.47 18.07
CA VAL A 160 20.16 12.59 19.04
C VAL A 160 21.58 13.07 19.21
N GLU A 161 21.96 13.47 20.42
CA GLU A 161 23.32 13.97 20.74
C GLU A 161 23.80 15.11 19.82
N GLY A 162 22.88 16.00 19.43
CA GLY A 162 23.17 17.12 18.53
C GLY A 162 23.19 16.76 17.04
N VAL A 163 22.99 15.49 16.68
CA VAL A 163 22.87 15.03 15.30
C VAL A 163 21.40 14.90 14.91
N SER A 164 20.96 15.70 13.94
CA SER A 164 19.60 15.65 13.39
C SER A 164 19.45 14.53 12.37
N ASP A 165 18.32 13.82 12.39
CA ASP A 165 17.90 12.88 11.35
C ASP A 165 17.42 13.59 10.05
N GLY A 166 17.42 14.92 10.04
CA GLY A 166 16.95 15.76 8.94
C GLY A 166 15.48 15.55 8.61
N GLY A 167 14.66 15.03 9.53
CA GLY A 167 13.25 14.70 9.35
C GLY A 167 13.00 13.46 8.48
N SER A 168 14.00 12.59 8.34
CA SER A 168 13.87 11.36 7.55
C SER A 168 12.83 10.39 8.14
N LEU A 169 12.73 10.32 9.47
CA LEU A 169 11.72 9.49 10.15
C LEU A 169 10.31 10.00 9.85
N PHE A 170 10.08 11.31 9.98
CA PHE A 170 8.78 11.92 9.71
C PHE A 170 8.36 11.76 8.24
N ARG A 171 9.27 11.98 7.29
CA ARG A 171 8.99 11.77 5.85
C ARG A 171 8.66 10.31 5.54
N SER A 172 9.35 9.37 6.17
CA SER A 172 9.08 7.95 6.02
C SER A 172 7.69 7.61 6.53
N ALA A 173 7.32 8.12 7.72
CA ALA A 173 5.98 7.96 8.29
C ALA A 173 4.89 8.50 7.36
N LEU A 174 5.06 9.72 6.83
CA LEU A 174 4.11 10.31 5.90
C LEU A 174 3.99 9.52 4.59
N SER A 175 5.09 8.98 4.07
CA SER A 175 5.07 8.17 2.84
C SER A 175 4.22 6.90 3.01
N VAL A 176 4.35 6.23 4.17
CA VAL A 176 3.59 5.01 4.47
C VAL A 176 2.16 5.35 4.85
N LEU A 177 1.91 6.48 5.51
CA LEU A 177 0.56 6.99 5.78
C LEU A 177 -0.23 7.19 4.48
N ILE A 178 0.36 7.89 3.51
CA ILE A 178 -0.25 8.13 2.19
C ILE A 178 -0.43 6.80 1.44
N ALA A 179 0.59 5.94 1.45
CA ALA A 179 0.49 4.62 0.82
C ALA A 179 -0.65 3.77 1.44
N GLY A 180 -0.81 3.81 2.75
CA GLY A 180 -1.89 3.15 3.48
C GLY A 180 -3.27 3.66 3.07
N LEU A 181 -3.47 4.99 3.04
CA LEU A 181 -4.72 5.61 2.59
C LEU A 181 -5.06 5.22 1.14
N LEU A 182 -4.07 5.24 0.25
CA LEU A 182 -4.22 4.83 -1.14
C LEU A 182 -4.54 3.33 -1.26
N LEU A 183 -3.92 2.47 -0.45
CA LEU A 183 -4.24 1.04 -0.42
C LEU A 183 -5.70 0.79 -0.03
N VAL A 184 -6.20 1.50 0.98
CA VAL A 184 -7.61 1.44 1.39
C VAL A 184 -8.50 1.93 0.24
N ALA A 185 -8.21 3.11 -0.32
CA ALA A 185 -8.99 3.68 -1.41
C ALA A 185 -9.03 2.78 -2.66
N LEU A 186 -7.91 2.15 -3.04
CA LEU A 186 -7.86 1.28 -4.22
C LEU A 186 -8.57 -0.07 -4.01
N ASN A 187 -8.73 -0.51 -2.76
CA ASN A 187 -9.28 -1.83 -2.43
C ASN A 187 -10.60 -1.75 -1.65
N HIS A 188 -11.17 -0.56 -1.41
CA HIS A 188 -12.37 -0.33 -0.57
C HIS A 188 -13.59 -1.18 -0.96
N GLN A 189 -13.74 -1.51 -2.24
CA GLN A 189 -14.84 -2.32 -2.74
C GLN A 189 -14.93 -3.69 -2.05
N VAL A 190 -13.80 -4.25 -1.58
CA VAL A 190 -13.80 -5.51 -0.83
C VAL A 190 -14.39 -5.36 0.57
N LEU A 191 -14.34 -4.16 1.15
CA LEU A 191 -14.85 -3.85 2.49
C LEU A 191 -16.36 -3.56 2.49
N LEU A 192 -16.91 -3.16 1.35
CA LEU A 192 -18.32 -2.77 1.22
C LEU A 192 -19.24 -3.93 0.79
N LYS A 193 -18.68 -5.06 0.33
CA LYS A 193 -19.46 -6.25 0.00
C LYS A 193 -19.95 -6.92 1.29
N ARG A 194 -21.24 -6.73 1.58
CA ARG A 194 -21.99 -7.47 2.61
C ARG A 194 -22.63 -8.71 2.02
#